data_AF-A0A941A2E3-F1
#
_entry.id   AF-A0A941A2E3-F1
#
_cell.length_a   1.000
_cell.length_b   1.000
_cell.length_c   1.000
_cell.angle_alpha   90.00
_cell.angle_beta   90.00
_cell.angle_gamma   90.00
#
_symmetry.space_group_name_H-M   'P 1'
#
loop_
_entity.id
_entity.type
_entity.pdbx_description
1 polymer ?
#
loop_
_entity_poly.entity_id
_entity_poly.type
_entity_poly.pdbx_seq_one_letter_code
_entity_poly.pdbx_strand_id
1 'polypeptide(L)'
;MATVSFQAQGDRRFSGVLVPATGRTLVFDMYGDEWQLDARILKWRGIATVLGFDTIYRLDRFGGRYRDATQERDARRSVHRLSEEPGLDIWAWTRTYSQWLPWVDAVYGSATFMPMVGGATYRVTVSPTGLLARPVNEVARRAVRQWP
;
A
#
# COMPACT_ATOMS: atom_id res chain seq x y z
N MET A 1 -8.27 -6.96 -0.54
CA MET A 1 -7.92 -6.51 -1.91
C MET A 1 -8.18 -5.01 -2.02
N ALA A 2 -7.51 -4.30 -2.92
CA ALA A 2 -7.83 -2.92 -3.30
C ALA A 2 -7.53 -2.70 -4.79
N THR A 3 -8.15 -1.69 -5.40
CA THR A 3 -7.85 -1.22 -6.75
C THR A 3 -7.35 0.20 -6.68
N VAL A 4 -6.31 0.53 -7.45
CA VAL A 4 -5.73 1.86 -7.55
C VAL A 4 -5.76 2.28 -9.01
N SER A 5 -6.25 3.47 -9.31
CA SER A 5 -6.26 4.01 -10.68
C SER A 5 -5.89 5.48 -10.73
N PHE A 6 -5.32 5.93 -11.84
CA PHE A 6 -4.80 7.28 -12.00
C PHE A 6 -5.37 7.98 -13.21
N GLN A 7 -5.66 9.28 -13.08
CA GLN A 7 -5.96 10.18 -14.19
C GLN A 7 -4.94 11.31 -14.19
N ALA A 8 -4.30 11.57 -15.33
CA ALA A 8 -3.32 12.64 -15.45
C ALA A 8 -4.01 14.00 -15.32
N GLN A 9 -3.37 14.92 -14.57
CA GLN A 9 -3.84 16.29 -14.34
C GLN A 9 -2.76 17.32 -14.73
N GLY A 10 -1.61 16.86 -15.21
CA GLY A 10 -0.45 17.66 -15.60
C GLY A 10 0.84 16.86 -15.45
N ASP A 11 1.97 17.54 -15.60
CA ASP A 11 3.28 16.91 -15.46
C ASP A 11 3.48 16.38 -14.04
N ARG A 12 3.67 15.05 -13.94
CA ARG A 12 3.82 14.32 -12.69
C ARG A 12 2.71 14.61 -11.67
N ARG A 13 1.52 15.02 -12.13
CA ARG A 13 0.35 15.31 -11.30
C ARG A 13 -0.81 14.44 -11.73
N PHE A 14 -1.44 13.77 -10.75
CA PHE A 14 -2.50 12.80 -11.00
C PHE A 14 -3.62 12.93 -9.97
N SER A 15 -4.84 12.63 -10.40
CA SER A 15 -5.90 12.21 -9.49
C SER A 15 -5.78 10.70 -9.29
N GLY A 16 -5.41 10.28 -8.08
CA GLY A 16 -5.30 8.89 -7.68
C GLY A 16 -6.57 8.44 -6.96
N VAL A 17 -7.18 7.36 -7.43
CA VAL A 17 -8.39 6.76 -6.84
C VAL A 17 -8.01 5.43 -6.20
N LEU A 18 -8.28 5.28 -4.91
CA LEU A 18 -8.10 4.04 -4.16
C LEU A 18 -9.48 3.49 -3.79
N VAL A 19 -9.79 2.29 -4.30
CA VAL A 19 -11.02 1.55 -4.00
C VAL A 19 -10.65 0.34 -3.15
N PRO A 20 -10.82 0.38 -1.82
CA PRO A 20 -10.62 -0.80 -0.98
C PRO A 20 -11.71 -1.85 -1.25
N ALA A 21 -11.45 -3.12 -0.89
CA ALA A 21 -12.46 -4.18 -0.99
C ALA A 21 -13.70 -3.91 -0.11
N THR A 22 -13.49 -3.21 1.00
CA THR A 22 -14.53 -2.81 1.95
C THR A 22 -14.28 -1.38 2.38
N GLY A 23 -15.34 -0.57 2.46
CA GLY A 23 -15.24 0.84 2.84
C GLY A 23 -15.50 1.78 1.65
N ARG A 24 -15.10 3.04 1.82
CA ARG A 24 -15.39 4.11 0.85
C ARG A 24 -14.26 4.23 -0.17
N THR A 25 -14.62 4.64 -1.38
CA THR A 25 -13.65 5.06 -2.40
C THR A 25 -12.99 6.35 -1.94
N LEU A 26 -11.68 6.43 -2.07
CA LEU A 26 -10.87 7.58 -1.69
C LEU A 26 -10.20 8.17 -2.92
N VAL A 27 -10.16 9.50 -3.00
CA VAL A 27 -9.59 10.25 -4.13
C VAL A 27 -8.53 11.20 -3.58
N PHE A 28 -7.37 11.23 -4.24
CA PHE A 28 -6.19 11.96 -3.79
C PHE A 28 -5.57 12.77 -4.92
N ASP A 29 -5.09 13.97 -4.63
CA ASP A 29 -4.16 14.70 -5.50
C ASP A 29 -2.75 14.13 -5.26
N MET A 30 -2.11 13.69 -6.34
CA MET A 30 -0.88 12.91 -6.31
C MET A 30 0.20 13.51 -7.19
N TYR A 31 1.43 13.46 -6.69
CA TYR A 31 2.63 14.05 -7.28
C TYR A 31 3.75 13.02 -7.30
N GLY A 32 4.39 12.79 -8.45
CA GLY A 32 5.50 11.85 -8.58
C GLY A 32 5.55 11.12 -9.91
N ASP A 33 6.52 10.21 -10.04
CA ASP A 33 6.66 9.28 -11.18
C ASP A 33 6.01 7.91 -10.86
N GLU A 34 5.91 7.58 -9.57
CA GLU A 34 5.42 6.31 -9.02
C GLU A 34 4.38 6.60 -7.95
N TRP A 35 3.54 5.61 -7.67
CA TRP A 35 2.69 5.60 -6.48
C TRP A 35 3.19 4.53 -5.52
N GLN A 36 2.98 4.75 -4.23
CA GLN A 36 3.35 3.84 -3.17
C GLN A 36 2.17 3.66 -2.20
N LEU A 37 1.89 2.41 -1.85
CA LEU A 37 0.96 2.04 -0.79
C LEU A 37 1.71 1.26 0.28
N ASP A 38 1.58 1.72 1.52
CA ASP A 38 2.20 1.11 2.69
C ASP A 38 1.15 0.42 3.56
N ALA A 39 1.57 -0.67 4.20
CA ALA A 39 0.81 -1.39 5.19
C ALA A 39 1.70 -1.91 6.31
N ARG A 40 1.06 -2.24 7.43
CA ARG A 40 1.64 -3.04 8.51
C ARG A 40 0.96 -4.40 8.51
N ILE A 41 1.75 -5.47 8.62
CA ILE A 41 1.28 -6.85 8.54
C ILE A 41 1.66 -7.59 9.81
N LEU A 42 0.68 -8.28 10.39
CA LEU A 42 0.87 -9.26 11.47
C LEU A 42 0.83 -10.64 10.85
N LYS A 43 1.92 -11.38 11.04
CA LYS A 43 2.02 -12.77 10.59
C LYS A 43 1.86 -13.70 11.77
N TRP A 44 0.94 -14.64 11.65
CA TRP A 44 0.77 -15.74 12.60
C TRP A 44 1.78 -16.87 12.34
N ARG A 45 2.15 -17.62 13.38
CA ARG A 45 2.97 -18.84 13.29
C ARG A 45 2.17 -19.96 12.66
N GLY A 46 2.86 -20.86 11.96
CA GLY A 46 2.26 -21.84 11.03
C GLY A 46 1.09 -22.67 11.55
N ILE A 47 1.05 -23.02 12.85
CA ILE A 47 -0.08 -23.78 13.42
C ILE A 47 -1.36 -22.93 13.44
N ALA A 48 -1.28 -21.63 13.70
CA ALA A 48 -2.43 -20.73 13.66
C ALA A 48 -2.92 -20.48 12.22
N THR A 49 -2.03 -20.44 11.22
CA THR A 49 -2.46 -20.35 9.81
C THR A 49 -3.29 -21.56 9.38
N VAL A 50 -2.94 -22.75 9.87
CA VAL A 50 -3.69 -24.01 9.62
C VAL A 50 -5.07 -24.00 10.29
N LEU A 51 -5.23 -23.25 11.39
CA LEU A 51 -6.49 -23.08 12.11
C LEU A 51 -7.41 -21.99 11.51
N GLY A 52 -7.08 -21.45 10.34
CA GLY A 52 -7.93 -20.49 9.62
C GLY A 52 -7.77 -19.03 10.07
N PHE A 53 -6.70 -18.68 10.79
CA PHE A 53 -6.44 -17.29 11.14
C PHE A 53 -5.98 -16.49 9.91
N ASP A 54 -6.80 -15.52 9.50
CA ASP A 54 -6.49 -14.61 8.39
C ASP A 54 -5.32 -13.66 8.73
N THR A 55 -4.60 -13.23 7.68
CA THR A 55 -3.53 -12.22 7.81
C THR A 55 -4.14 -10.89 8.24
N ILE A 56 -3.74 -10.40 9.42
CA ILE A 56 -4.16 -9.08 9.87
C ILE A 56 -3.26 -8.05 9.22
N TYR A 57 -3.87 -7.07 8.56
CA TYR A 57 -3.16 -5.97 7.93
C TYR A 57 -3.86 -4.65 8.16
N ARG A 58 -3.08 -3.56 8.09
CA ARG A 58 -3.59 -2.20 8.10
C ARG A 58 -2.87 -1.39 7.05
N LEU A 59 -3.61 -0.73 6.15
CA LEU A 59 -3.04 0.27 5.25
C LEU A 59 -2.63 1.50 6.06
N ASP A 60 -1.41 1.99 5.86
CA ASP A 60 -0.81 3.07 6.66
C ASP A 60 -0.88 4.39 5.88
N ARG A 61 -0.25 4.44 4.71
CA ARG A 61 -0.19 5.61 3.85
C ARG A 61 -0.26 5.27 2.37
N PHE A 62 -0.79 6.20 1.61
CA PHE A 62 -0.81 6.18 0.16
C PHE A 62 -0.24 7.50 -0.36
N GLY A 63 0.72 7.43 -1.28
CA GLY A 63 1.43 8.61 -1.72
C GLY A 63 2.09 8.45 -3.07
N GLY A 64 2.48 9.57 -3.64
CA GLY A 64 3.32 9.61 -4.83
C GLY A 64 4.79 9.64 -4.44
N ARG A 65 5.63 9.08 -5.31
CA ARG A 65 7.08 8.97 -5.15
C ARG A 65 7.76 9.40 -6.45
N TYR A 66 8.82 10.16 -6.33
CA TYR A 66 9.73 10.50 -7.40
C TYR A 66 10.85 9.46 -7.46
N ARG A 67 11.24 9.09 -8.68
CA ARG A 67 12.36 8.14 -8.88
C ARG A 67 13.70 8.80 -8.58
N ASP A 68 13.84 10.07 -8.95
CA ASP A 68 15.03 10.85 -8.67
C ASP A 68 15.08 11.24 -7.20
N ALA A 69 16.20 10.95 -6.53
CA ALA A 69 16.35 11.15 -5.09
C ALA A 69 16.36 12.64 -4.69
N THR A 70 16.80 13.53 -5.57
CA THR A 70 16.78 14.98 -5.33
C THR A 70 15.35 15.49 -5.43
N GLN A 71 14.60 15.08 -6.46
CA GLN A 71 13.18 15.41 -6.59
C GLN A 71 12.34 14.83 -5.44
N GLU A 72 12.59 13.60 -5.01
CA GLU A 72 11.87 13.00 -3.87
C GLU A 72 12.09 13.80 -2.56
N ARG A 73 13.23 14.49 -2.45
CA ARG A 73 13.54 15.35 -1.30
C ARG A 73 12.89 16.72 -1.41
N ASP A 74 12.99 17.35 -2.58
CA ASP A 74 12.78 18.79 -2.73
C ASP A 74 11.48 19.14 -3.46
N ALA A 75 10.95 18.24 -4.28
CA ALA A 75 9.71 18.47 -5.02
C ALA A 75 8.47 18.35 -4.12
N ARG A 76 7.33 18.83 -4.63
CA ARG A 76 6.06 18.75 -3.93
C ARG A 76 5.65 17.29 -3.72
N ARG A 77 5.52 16.87 -2.46
CA ARG A 77 5.11 15.51 -2.09
C ARG A 77 3.60 15.37 -1.95
N SER A 78 3.10 14.17 -2.23
CA SER A 78 1.75 13.74 -1.86
C SER A 78 1.85 12.51 -0.97
N VAL A 79 1.51 12.65 0.31
CA VAL A 79 1.48 11.53 1.24
C VAL A 79 0.22 11.66 2.09
N HIS A 80 -0.68 10.69 1.94
CA HIS A 80 -1.99 10.67 2.56
C HIS A 80 -2.06 9.51 3.54
N ARG A 81 -2.47 9.78 4.78
CA ARG A 81 -2.71 8.73 5.78
C ARG A 81 -4.03 8.03 5.47
N LEU A 82 -4.05 6.70 5.54
CA LEU A 82 -5.25 5.90 5.26
C LEU A 82 -5.98 5.40 6.52
N SER A 83 -5.31 5.39 7.68
CA SER A 83 -5.92 4.99 8.96
C SER A 83 -6.12 6.19 9.88
N GLU A 84 -7.35 6.43 10.36
CA GLU A 84 -7.71 7.59 11.19
C GLU A 84 -7.42 7.44 12.70
N GLU A 85 -7.10 6.24 13.21
CA GLU A 85 -6.89 5.98 14.65
C GLU A 85 -5.59 5.20 14.93
N PRO A 86 -5.10 5.14 16.19
CA PRO A 86 -4.03 4.20 16.59
C PRO A 86 -4.59 2.78 16.51
N GLY A 87 -4.77 2.30 15.27
CA GLY A 87 -5.74 1.26 14.97
C GLY A 87 -5.41 -0.08 15.56
N LEU A 88 -6.44 -0.93 15.74
CA LEU A 88 -6.37 -2.29 16.26
C LEU A 88 -5.29 -2.42 17.35
N ASP A 89 -5.71 -2.20 18.60
CA ASP A 89 -4.91 -2.25 19.83
C ASP A 89 -3.90 -3.41 19.89
N ILE A 90 -4.13 -4.47 19.12
CA ILE A 90 -3.17 -5.51 18.71
C ILE A 90 -1.73 -4.97 18.51
N TRP A 91 -1.51 -3.85 17.83
CA TRP A 91 -0.16 -3.31 17.61
C TRP A 91 0.46 -2.60 18.82
N ALA A 92 -0.36 -2.09 19.72
CA ALA A 92 0.10 -1.63 21.02
C ALA A 92 0.34 -2.84 21.94
N TRP A 93 -0.55 -3.83 21.94
CA TRP A 93 -0.44 -5.08 22.69
C TRP A 93 0.80 -5.91 22.31
N THR A 94 1.17 -6.02 21.03
CA THR A 94 2.41 -6.71 20.63
C THR A 94 3.68 -6.02 21.17
N ARG A 95 3.63 -4.70 21.39
CA ARG A 95 4.76 -3.93 21.94
C ARG A 95 4.82 -3.99 23.46
N THR A 96 3.66 -4.04 24.13
CA THR A 96 3.55 -4.08 25.59
C THR A 96 3.63 -5.50 26.17
N TYR A 97 3.18 -6.52 25.43
CA TYR A 97 3.05 -7.92 25.88
C TYR A 97 3.82 -8.89 24.96
N SER A 98 5.06 -8.56 24.61
CA SER A 98 5.92 -9.36 23.71
C SER A 98 6.12 -10.83 24.15
N GLN A 99 5.86 -11.13 25.41
CA GLN A 99 6.03 -12.43 26.05
C GLN A 99 4.80 -13.35 25.97
N TRP A 100 3.65 -12.86 25.48
CA TRP A 100 2.34 -13.54 25.65
C TRP A 100 1.63 -14.03 24.39
N LEU A 101 2.17 -13.82 23.19
CA LEU A 101 1.57 -14.36 21.96
C LEU A 101 2.48 -15.43 21.34
N PRO A 102 2.46 -16.68 21.84
CA PRO A 102 3.24 -17.79 21.29
C PRO A 102 2.87 -18.12 19.83
N TRP A 103 1.83 -17.48 19.29
CA TRP A 103 1.31 -17.67 17.94
C TRP A 103 1.63 -16.53 16.97
N VAL A 104 2.27 -15.44 17.41
CA VAL A 104 2.72 -14.37 16.49
C VAL A 104 4.13 -14.70 16.00
N ASP A 105 4.31 -14.72 14.68
CA ASP A 105 5.60 -14.97 14.03
C ASP A 105 6.37 -13.65 13.91
N ALA A 106 5.74 -12.64 13.29
CA ALA A 106 6.39 -11.38 12.99
C ALA A 106 5.40 -10.22 12.85
N VAL A 107 5.94 -9.02 13.07
CA VAL A 107 5.30 -7.72 12.86
C VAL A 107 6.21 -6.92 11.95
N TYR A 108 5.73 -6.54 10.76
CA TYR A 108 6.59 -5.83 9.81
C TYR A 108 5.83 -4.89 8.90
N GLY A 109 6.57 -3.93 8.32
CA GLY A 109 6.07 -3.01 7.30
C GLY A 109 6.16 -3.64 5.92
N SER A 110 5.15 -3.40 5.09
CA SER A 110 5.16 -3.76 3.67
C SER A 110 4.79 -2.54 2.85
N ALA A 111 5.54 -2.31 1.77
CA ALA A 111 5.27 -1.27 0.81
C ALA A 111 5.23 -1.89 -0.59
N THR A 112 4.31 -1.44 -1.42
CA THR A 112 4.29 -1.75 -2.84
C THR A 112 4.21 -0.45 -3.62
N PHE A 113 4.97 -0.36 -4.70
CA PHE A 113 5.00 0.79 -5.57
C PHE A 113 5.07 0.35 -7.02
N MET A 114 4.50 1.16 -7.91
CA MET A 114 4.43 0.91 -9.35
C MET A 114 4.40 2.27 -10.07
N PRO A 115 4.69 2.31 -11.39
CA PRO A 115 4.58 3.53 -12.18
C PRO A 115 3.22 4.21 -12.03
N MET A 116 3.23 5.54 -11.95
CA MET A 116 2.03 6.36 -11.91
C MET A 116 1.84 7.01 -13.28
N VAL A 117 0.91 6.47 -14.07
CA VAL A 117 0.64 6.91 -15.45
C VAL A 117 -0.86 7.13 -15.63
N GLY A 118 -1.24 8.18 -16.37
CA GLY A 118 -2.64 8.50 -16.64
C GLY A 118 -3.36 7.36 -17.35
N GLY A 119 -4.53 6.99 -16.83
CA GLY A 119 -5.32 5.85 -17.30
C GLY A 119 -4.85 4.49 -16.78
N ALA A 120 -3.76 4.40 -16.01
CA ALA A 120 -3.31 3.13 -15.46
C ALA A 120 -4.21 2.65 -14.31
N THR A 121 -4.43 1.33 -14.23
CA THR A 121 -5.15 0.68 -13.12
C THR A 121 -4.36 -0.51 -12.60
N TYR A 122 -4.26 -0.62 -11.28
CA TYR A 122 -3.53 -1.64 -10.55
C TYR A 122 -4.43 -2.31 -9.53
N ARG A 123 -4.22 -3.60 -9.29
CA ARG A 123 -4.84 -4.37 -8.21
C ARG A 123 -3.80 -4.61 -7.14
N VAL A 124 -4.16 -4.33 -5.90
CA VAL A 124 -3.34 -4.63 -4.73
C VAL A 124 -3.97 -5.74 -3.90
N THR A 125 -3.21 -6.79 -3.65
CA THR A 125 -3.57 -7.90 -2.75
C THR A 125 -2.66 -7.91 -1.53
N VAL A 126 -3.19 -8.34 -0.40
CA VAL A 126 -2.41 -8.56 0.82
C VAL A 126 -2.20 -10.06 0.99
N SER A 127 -0.99 -10.43 1.39
CA SER A 127 -0.59 -11.80 1.68
C SER A 127 0.25 -11.85 2.97
N PRO A 128 0.49 -13.04 3.55
CA PRO A 128 1.36 -13.20 4.71
C PRO A 128 2.80 -12.72 4.49
N THR A 129 3.23 -12.48 3.25
CA THR A 129 4.57 -11.99 2.90
C THR A 129 4.60 -10.51 2.49
N GLY A 130 3.45 -9.85 2.36
CA GLY A 130 3.42 -8.45 1.92
C GLY A 130 2.22 -8.05 1.09
N LEU A 131 2.21 -6.76 0.75
CA LEU A 131 1.42 -6.17 -0.32
C LEU A 131 1.98 -6.59 -1.68
N LEU A 132 1.08 -6.84 -2.63
CA LEU A 132 1.43 -7.19 -3.99
C LEU A 132 0.55 -6.44 -4.97
N ALA A 133 1.15 -5.50 -5.70
CA ALA A 133 0.51 -4.77 -6.79
C ALA A 133 0.67 -5.51 -8.13
N ARG A 134 -0.38 -5.49 -8.96
CA ARG A 134 -0.34 -6.02 -10.34
C ARG A 134 -1.07 -5.09 -11.31
N PRO A 135 -0.55 -4.87 -12.53
CA PRO A 135 -1.24 -4.09 -13.54
C PRO A 135 -2.51 -4.81 -14.02
N VAL A 136 -3.62 -4.08 -14.11
CA VAL A 136 -4.92 -4.63 -14.52
C VAL A 136 -5.15 -4.41 -16.01
N ASN A 137 -4.92 -3.19 -16.49
CA ASN A 137 -5.18 -2.78 -17.87
C ASN A 137 -3.91 -2.64 -18.71
N GLU A 138 -4.06 -2.48 -20.03
CA GLU A 138 -2.93 -2.40 -20.96
C GLU A 138 -2.03 -1.18 -20.73
N VAL A 139 -2.61 -0.05 -20.30
CA VAL A 139 -1.84 1.15 -19.93
C VAL A 139 -0.89 0.83 -18.78
N ALA A 140 -1.40 0.23 -17.70
CA ALA A 140 -0.56 -0.19 -16.57
C ALA A 140 0.48 -1.25 -16.97
N ARG A 141 0.11 -2.24 -17.80
CA ARG A 141 1.06 -3.28 -18.26
C ARG A 141 2.19 -2.69 -19.11
N ARG A 142 1.88 -1.72 -19.99
CA ARG A 142 2.90 -1.00 -20.77
C ARG A 142 3.81 -0.19 -19.87
N ALA A 143 3.23 0.57 -18.93
CA ALA A 143 4.00 1.35 -17.97
C ALA A 143 4.97 0.49 -17.16
N VAL A 144 4.52 -0.67 -16.66
CA VAL A 144 5.38 -1.63 -15.94
C VAL A 144 6.50 -2.21 -16.82
N ARG A 145 6.25 -2.47 -18.11
CA ARG A 145 7.30 -2.97 -19.02
C ARG A 145 8.38 -1.94 -19.36
N GLN A 146 8.02 -0.66 -19.33
CA GLN A 146 8.92 0.46 -19.61
C GLN A 146 9.57 1.03 -18.34
N TRP A 147 9.30 0.40 -17.20
CA TRP A 147 9.78 0.84 -15.90
C TRP A 147 11.25 0.41 -15.73
N PRO A 148 12.18 1.36 -15.48
CA PRO A 148 13.61 1.07 -15.35
C PRO A 148 14.02 0.51 -14.00
#